data_AF-A0A502G2A5-F1
#
_entry.id   AF-A0A502G2A5-F1
#
_cell.length_a   1.000
_cell.length_b   1.000
_cell.length_c   1.000
_cell.angle_alpha   90.00
_cell.angle_beta   90.00
_cell.angle_gamma   90.00
#
_symmetry.space_group_name_H-M   'P 1'
#
loop_
_entity.id
_entity.type
_entity.pdbx_description
1 polymer ?
#
loop_
_entity_poly.entity_id
_entity_poly.type
_entity_poly.pdbx_seq_one_letter_code
_entity_poly.pdbx_strand_id
1 'polypeptide(L)'
;MVRPLTDRTASMAKLDAPLPPGFMDAIQQLVDSRNRQGGPDHKRLYARDLHEEAIAELIQRVEAGEQILFLAPPSGRARKSLWLDEKLKAGVDHLANVHSVTRAAVVMTAFHSYLGRLGMLQRVLAA
;
A
#
# COMPACT_ATOMS: atom_id res chain seq x y z
N MET A 1 -28.91 11.15 9.55
CA MET A 1 -27.95 12.18 9.11
C MET A 1 -26.84 11.48 8.34
N VAL A 2 -26.86 11.54 7.00
CA VAL A 2 -25.85 10.91 6.13
C VAL A 2 -24.70 11.91 5.99
N ARG A 3 -23.47 11.54 6.36
CA ARG A 3 -22.29 12.38 6.16
C ARG A 3 -22.11 12.62 4.65
N PRO A 4 -21.93 13.87 4.18
CA PRO A 4 -21.69 14.11 2.76
C PRO A 4 -20.41 13.38 2.32
N LEU A 5 -20.44 12.75 1.14
CA LEU A 5 -19.24 12.20 0.51
C LEU A 5 -18.28 13.37 0.29
N THR A 6 -17.16 13.37 1.03
CA THR A 6 -16.02 14.23 0.67
C THR A 6 -15.53 13.87 -0.73
N ASP A 7 -14.98 14.81 -1.51
CA ASP A 7 -14.41 14.54 -2.85
C ASP A 7 -13.44 13.33 -2.86
N ARG A 8 -12.76 13.08 -1.74
CA ARG A 8 -11.85 11.94 -1.52
C ARG A 8 -12.53 10.55 -1.59
N THR A 9 -13.85 10.50 -1.47
CA THR A 9 -14.67 9.28 -1.59
C THR A 9 -15.25 9.10 -3.00
N ALA A 10 -15.30 10.16 -3.80
CA ALA A 10 -15.85 10.13 -5.16
C ALA A 10 -14.89 9.48 -6.18
N SER A 11 -13.58 9.48 -5.91
CA SER A 11 -12.54 8.90 -6.76
C SER A 11 -11.86 7.68 -6.12
N MET A 12 -12.66 6.77 -5.57
CA MET A 12 -12.15 5.53 -4.98
C MET A 12 -12.22 4.38 -5.97
N ALA A 13 -11.11 3.66 -6.10
CA ALA A 13 -11.03 2.46 -6.90
C ALA A 13 -10.62 1.25 -6.06
N LYS A 14 -11.18 0.09 -6.40
CA LYS A 14 -10.89 -1.19 -5.77
C LYS A 14 -9.75 -1.90 -6.51
N LEU A 15 -8.81 -2.46 -5.74
CA LEU A 15 -7.74 -3.31 -6.24
C LEU A 15 -7.62 -4.56 -5.37
N ASP A 16 -7.62 -5.74 -6.00
CA ASP A 16 -7.47 -7.01 -5.30
C ASP A 16 -6.05 -7.56 -5.47
N ALA A 17 -5.37 -7.84 -4.36
CA ALA A 17 -4.01 -8.39 -4.37
C ALA A 17 -3.87 -9.56 -3.36
N PRO A 18 -3.18 -10.66 -3.72
CA PRO A 18 -2.75 -11.67 -2.76
C PRO A 18 -1.62 -11.07 -1.90
N LEU A 19 -1.89 -10.87 -0.62
CA LEU A 19 -0.89 -10.36 0.33
C LEU A 19 -0.33 -11.51 1.17
N PRO A 20 0.96 -11.49 1.54
CA PRO A 20 1.48 -12.44 2.51
C PRO A 20 0.83 -12.29 3.90
N PRO A 21 0.86 -13.35 4.73
CA PRO A 21 0.45 -13.25 6.13
C PRO A 21 1.32 -12.21 6.86
N GLY A 22 0.80 -11.62 7.93
CA GLY A 22 1.49 -10.60 8.71
C GLY A 22 1.59 -9.21 8.06
N PHE A 23 1.35 -9.04 6.75
CA PHE A 23 1.40 -7.72 6.10
C PHE A 23 0.36 -6.75 6.66
N MET A 24 -0.89 -7.20 6.76
CA MET A 24 -1.97 -6.37 7.31
C MET A 24 -1.73 -6.00 8.76
N ASP A 25 -1.21 -6.95 9.54
CA ASP A 25 -0.90 -6.73 10.96
C ASP A 25 0.27 -5.76 11.13
N ALA A 26 1.31 -5.86 10.30
CA ALA A 26 2.42 -4.92 10.31
C ALA A 26 1.99 -3.51 9.90
N ILE A 27 1.13 -3.37 8.87
CA ILE A 27 0.56 -2.08 8.53
C ILE A 27 -0.27 -1.53 9.70
N GLN A 28 -1.09 -2.35 10.35
CA GLN A 28 -1.90 -1.92 11.48
C GLN A 28 -1.03 -1.47 12.67
N GLN A 29 0.02 -2.22 13.00
CA GLN A 29 0.99 -1.83 14.03
C GLN A 29 1.67 -0.50 13.71
N LEU A 30 1.99 -0.24 12.43
CA LEU A 30 2.57 1.02 12.00
C LEU A 30 1.57 2.18 12.13
N VAL A 31 0.30 1.97 11.76
CA VAL A 31 -0.79 2.93 11.99
C VAL A 31 -0.87 3.29 13.48
N ASP A 32 -0.92 2.27 14.34
CA ASP A 32 -1.07 2.47 15.78
C ASP A 32 0.16 3.15 16.38
N SER A 33 1.36 2.83 15.89
CA SER A 33 2.58 3.52 16.30
C SER A 33 2.57 5.00 15.90
N ARG A 34 2.27 5.31 14.63
CA ARG A 34 2.26 6.71 14.14
C ARG A 34 1.16 7.53 14.80
N ASN A 35 -0.01 6.94 15.03
CA ASN A 35 -1.11 7.61 15.73
C ASN A 35 -0.78 7.92 17.20
N ARG A 36 -0.02 7.06 17.89
CA ARG A 36 0.43 7.34 19.26
C ARG A 36 1.47 8.47 19.32
N GLN A 37 2.26 8.64 18.25
CA GLN A 37 3.34 9.63 18.19
C GLN A 37 2.87 11.03 17.77
N GLY A 38 1.71 11.14 17.11
CA GLY A 38 1.28 12.38 16.47
C GLY A 38 0.95 13.56 17.40
N GLY A 39 0.70 13.33 18.68
CA GLY A 39 0.34 14.41 19.60
C GLY A 39 -1.10 14.95 19.39
N PRO A 40 -1.44 16.10 20.01
CA PRO A 40 -2.83 16.56 20.15
C PRO A 40 -3.53 16.95 18.83
N ASP A 41 -2.80 17.51 17.87
CA ASP A 41 -3.35 18.00 16.60
C ASP A 41 -3.19 16.99 15.44
N HIS A 42 -2.78 15.76 15.75
CA HIS A 42 -2.54 14.75 14.73
C HIS A 42 -3.82 14.22 14.12
N LYS A 43 -3.90 14.34 12.80
CA LYS A 43 -4.95 13.66 12.05
C LYS A 43 -4.74 12.16 12.14
N ARG A 44 -5.73 11.46 12.70
CA ARG A 44 -5.72 10.01 12.81
C ARG A 44 -5.49 9.36 11.43
N LEU A 45 -4.45 8.54 11.37
CA LEU A 45 -4.12 7.69 10.23
C LEU A 45 -4.90 6.39 10.30
N TYR A 46 -5.24 5.87 9.14
CA TYR A 46 -5.85 4.56 8.96
C TYR A 46 -4.97 3.69 8.06
N ALA A 47 -5.20 2.36 8.06
CA ALA A 47 -4.43 1.44 7.23
C ALA A 47 -4.44 1.83 5.74
N ARG A 48 -5.58 2.36 5.26
CA ARG A 48 -5.70 2.91 3.91
C ARG A 48 -4.68 4.01 3.63
N ASP A 49 -4.46 4.95 4.54
CA ASP A 49 -3.52 6.05 4.32
C ASP A 49 -2.10 5.49 4.12
N LEU A 50 -1.72 4.45 4.87
CA LEU A 50 -0.42 3.79 4.69
C LEU A 50 -0.34 2.92 3.42
N HIS A 51 -1.45 2.32 2.99
CA HIS A 51 -1.48 1.61 1.70
C HIS A 51 -1.25 2.59 0.54
N GLU A 52 -1.93 3.74 0.57
CA GLU A 52 -1.78 4.79 -0.42
C GLU A 52 -0.36 5.39 -0.37
N GLU A 53 0.19 5.62 0.82
CA GLU A 53 1.57 6.11 1.01
C GLU A 53 2.60 5.15 0.42
N ALA A 54 2.49 3.84 0.70
CA ALA A 54 3.43 2.84 0.19
C ALA A 54 3.39 2.74 -1.35
N ILE A 55 2.20 2.81 -1.95
CA ILE A 55 2.03 2.80 -3.42
C ILE A 55 2.59 4.08 -4.03
N ALA A 56 2.29 5.24 -3.46
CA ALA A 56 2.79 6.53 -3.92
C ALA A 56 4.32 6.59 -3.87
N GLU A 57 4.93 6.11 -2.78
CA GLU A 57 6.38 6.07 -2.64
C GLU A 57 7.03 5.18 -3.71
N LEU A 58 6.45 4.00 -4.00
CA LEU A 58 6.94 3.14 -5.07
C LEU A 58 6.89 3.85 -6.43
N ILE A 59 5.76 4.49 -6.76
CA ILE A 59 5.58 5.22 -8.02
C ILE A 59 6.63 6.33 -8.14
N GLN A 60 6.77 7.17 -7.11
CA GLN A 60 7.74 8.26 -7.09
C GLN A 60 9.18 7.78 -7.29
N ARG A 61 9.54 6.63 -6.70
CA ARG A 61 10.88 6.04 -6.86
C ARG A 61 11.13 5.56 -8.29
N VAL A 62 10.14 4.92 -8.91
CA VAL A 62 10.24 4.52 -10.33
C VAL A 62 10.32 5.76 -11.22
N GLU A 63 9.52 6.79 -10.96
CA GLU A 63 9.55 8.07 -11.70
C GLU A 63 10.89 8.81 -11.54
N ALA A 64 11.54 8.67 -10.39
CA ALA A 64 12.88 9.17 -10.14
C ALA A 64 14.00 8.35 -10.81
N GLY A 65 13.65 7.28 -11.53
CA GLY A 65 14.59 6.42 -12.26
C GLY A 65 15.22 5.31 -11.40
N GLU A 66 14.69 5.03 -10.20
CA GLU A 66 15.19 3.93 -9.38
C GLU A 66 14.84 2.58 -10.02
N GLN A 67 15.83 1.68 -10.13
CA GLN A 67 15.60 0.33 -10.62
C GLN A 67 14.96 -0.53 -9.54
N ILE A 68 13.69 -0.85 -9.71
CA ILE A 68 12.94 -1.69 -8.77
C ILE A 68 12.84 -3.12 -9.30
N LEU A 69 13.25 -4.09 -8.46
CA LEU A 69 12.94 -5.49 -8.66
C LEU A 69 11.53 -5.79 -8.13
N PHE A 70 10.63 -6.18 -9.03
CA PHE A 70 9.25 -6.53 -8.66
C PHE A 70 9.16 -7.95 -8.12
N LEU A 71 8.51 -8.09 -6.98
CA LEU A 71 8.30 -9.37 -6.31
C LEU A 71 7.15 -10.14 -6.95
N ALA A 72 7.37 -11.45 -7.13
CA ALA A 72 6.32 -12.34 -7.58
C ALA A 72 5.25 -12.50 -6.49
N PRO A 73 3.96 -12.28 -6.81
CA PRO A 73 2.88 -12.47 -5.84
C PRO A 73 2.78 -13.96 -5.46
N PRO A 74 2.46 -14.28 -4.19
CA PRO A 74 2.28 -15.67 -3.77
C PRO A 74 1.07 -16.30 -4.48
N SER A 75 1.26 -17.49 -5.05
CA SER A 75 0.19 -18.26 -5.68
C SER A 75 -0.73 -18.90 -4.63
N GLY A 76 -2.02 -19.05 -4.97
CA GLY A 76 -2.99 -19.76 -4.12
C GLY A 76 -3.43 -19.04 -2.84
N ARG A 77 -3.03 -17.77 -2.61
CA ARG A 77 -3.43 -17.02 -1.41
C ARG A 77 -4.72 -16.23 -1.59
N ALA A 78 -5.44 -16.07 -0.49
CA ALA A 78 -6.64 -15.23 -0.41
C ALA A 78 -6.30 -13.79 -0.80
N ARG A 79 -7.10 -13.22 -1.71
CA ARG A 79 -6.94 -11.83 -2.15
C ARG A 79 -7.55 -10.89 -1.11
N LYS A 80 -6.85 -9.80 -0.83
CA LYS A 80 -7.36 -8.69 -0.03
C LYS A 80 -7.77 -7.56 -0.95
N SER A 81 -8.94 -6.99 -0.68
CA SER A 81 -9.44 -5.82 -1.39
C SER A 81 -8.88 -4.55 -0.75
N LEU A 82 -8.14 -3.79 -1.53
CA LEU A 82 -7.62 -2.49 -1.18
C LEU A 82 -8.46 -1.42 -1.87
N TRP A 83 -8.83 -0.40 -1.11
CA TRP A 83 -9.50 0.77 -1.63
C TRP A 83 -8.51 1.94 -1.64
N LEU A 84 -8.25 2.48 -2.81
CA LEU A 84 -7.27 3.54 -3.02
C LEU A 84 -7.81 4.63 -3.93
N ASP A 85 -7.16 5.79 -3.92
CA ASP A 85 -7.39 6.85 -4.88
C ASP A 85 -7.24 6.35 -6.34
N GLU A 86 -8.13 6.81 -7.22
CA GLU A 86 -8.17 6.40 -8.62
C GLU A 86 -6.87 6.72 -9.37
N LYS A 87 -6.20 7.84 -9.06
CA LYS A 87 -4.90 8.18 -9.67
C LYS A 87 -3.81 7.20 -9.25
N LEU A 88 -3.82 6.78 -7.98
CA LEU A 88 -2.89 5.75 -7.51
C LEU A 88 -3.15 4.41 -8.20
N LYS A 89 -4.42 4.07 -8.45
CA LYS A 89 -4.75 2.86 -9.20
C LYS A 89 -4.23 2.94 -10.63
N ALA A 90 -4.44 4.09 -11.30
CA ALA A 90 -3.92 4.33 -12.63
C ALA A 90 -2.38 4.23 -12.66
N GLY A 91 -1.69 4.75 -11.64
CA GLY A 91 -0.24 4.59 -11.48
C GLY A 91 0.20 3.13 -11.33
N VAL A 92 -0.54 2.35 -10.53
CA VAL A 92 -0.30 0.88 -10.41
C VAL A 92 -0.51 0.17 -11.74
N ASP A 93 -1.58 0.51 -12.47
CA ASP A 93 -1.87 -0.05 -13.79
C ASP A 93 -0.76 0.30 -14.80
N HIS A 94 -0.28 1.54 -14.77
CA HIS A 94 0.81 2.00 -15.60
C HIS A 94 2.11 1.24 -15.32
N LEU A 95 2.52 1.13 -14.05
CA LEU A 95 3.72 0.38 -13.66
C LEU A 95 3.63 -1.10 -14.06
N ALA A 96 2.46 -1.71 -13.83
CA ALA A 96 2.23 -3.11 -14.21
C ALA A 96 2.46 -3.32 -15.72
N ASN A 97 1.95 -2.40 -16.55
CA ASN A 97 2.11 -2.46 -18.01
C ASN A 97 3.56 -2.20 -18.44
N VAL A 98 4.18 -1.13 -17.95
CA VAL A 98 5.55 -0.74 -18.34
C VAL A 98 6.57 -1.82 -18.00
N HIS A 99 6.43 -2.44 -16.83
CA HIS A 99 7.36 -3.47 -16.37
C HIS A 99 6.93 -4.89 -16.71
N SER A 100 5.82 -5.07 -17.44
CA SER A 100 5.27 -6.39 -17.79
C SER A 100 5.06 -7.31 -16.58
N VAL A 101 4.56 -6.75 -15.48
CA VAL A 101 4.25 -7.46 -14.23
C VAL A 101 2.77 -7.33 -13.88
N THR A 102 2.30 -8.13 -12.92
CA THR A 102 0.90 -8.02 -12.47
C THR A 102 0.71 -6.84 -11.51
N ARG A 103 -0.51 -6.28 -11.44
CA ARG A 103 -0.88 -5.28 -10.43
C ARG A 103 -0.59 -5.77 -9.00
N ALA A 104 -0.80 -7.07 -8.78
CA ALA A 104 -0.47 -7.74 -7.52
C ALA A 104 1.03 -7.67 -7.20
N ALA A 105 1.90 -7.87 -8.19
CA ALA A 105 3.36 -7.73 -8.04
C ALA A 105 3.73 -6.29 -7.65
N VAL A 106 3.13 -5.29 -8.29
CA VAL A 106 3.37 -3.87 -7.96
C VAL A 106 2.99 -3.58 -6.51
N VAL A 107 1.77 -3.95 -6.10
CA VAL A 107 1.29 -3.70 -4.72
C VAL A 107 2.11 -4.46 -3.69
N MET A 108 2.45 -5.72 -3.95
CA MET A 108 3.30 -6.50 -3.06
C MET A 108 4.68 -5.86 -2.92
N THR A 109 5.26 -5.39 -4.02
CA THR A 109 6.57 -4.72 -4.04
C THR A 109 6.53 -3.41 -3.27
N ALA A 110 5.46 -2.61 -3.45
CA ALA A 110 5.24 -1.37 -2.73
C ALA A 110 5.25 -1.63 -1.21
N PHE A 111 4.40 -2.54 -0.74
CA PHE A 111 4.28 -2.81 0.69
C PHE A 111 5.55 -3.43 1.27
N HIS A 112 6.17 -4.38 0.54
CA HIS A 112 7.41 -5.00 0.98
C HIS A 112 8.53 -3.97 1.10
N SER A 113 8.72 -3.14 0.07
CA SER A 113 9.78 -2.14 0.11
C SER A 113 9.53 -1.09 1.19
N TYR A 114 8.29 -0.66 1.36
CA TYR A 114 7.90 0.33 2.35
C TYR A 114 8.15 -0.19 3.78
N LEU A 115 7.67 -1.39 4.11
CA LEU A 115 7.92 -2.03 5.41
C LEU A 115 9.42 -2.34 5.61
N GLY A 116 10.14 -2.67 4.55
CA GLY A 116 11.60 -2.84 4.56
C GLY A 116 12.34 -1.59 5.00
N ARG A 117 12.01 -0.44 4.40
CA ARG A 117 12.63 0.85 4.72
C ARG A 117 12.32 1.33 6.13
N LEU A 118 11.16 0.94 6.67
CA LEU A 118 10.77 1.23 8.05
C LEU A 118 11.31 0.20 9.05
N GLY A 119 12.13 -0.77 8.63
CA GLY A 119 12.71 -1.80 9.50
C GLY A 119 11.68 -2.80 10.04
N MET A 120 10.48 -2.86 9.46
CA MET A 120 9.38 -3.69 9.92
C MET A 120 9.28 -5.05 9.21
N LEU A 121 10.04 -5.25 8.14
CA LEU A 121 9.96 -6.45 7.32
C LEU A 121 10.34 -7.74 8.08
N GLN A 122 11.32 -7.67 8.98
CA GLN A 122 11.75 -8.83 9.77
C GLN A 122 10.63 -9.41 10.62
N ARG A 123 9.67 -8.57 11.04
CA ARG A 123 8.51 -9.01 11.85
C ARG A 123 7.41 -9.65 11.00
N VAL A 124 7.33 -9.27 9.72
CA VAL A 124 6.39 -9.86 8.77
C VAL A 124 6.86 -11.24 8.32
N LEU A 125 8.16 -11.44 8.15
CA LEU A 125 8.74 -12.71 7.73
C LEU A 125 8.82 -13.75 8.85
N ALA A 126 8.67 -13.33 10.11
CA ALA A 126 8.69 -14.19 11.29
C ALA A 126 7.29 -14.68 11.72
N ALA A 127 6.22 -14.25 11.03
CA ALA A 127 4.82 -14.56 11.31
C ALA A 127 4.24 -15.52 10.26
#